data_AF-A0A2H0Q683-F1
#
_entry.id   AF-A0A2H0Q683-F1
#
_cell.length_a   1.000
_cell.length_b   1.000
_cell.length_c   1.000
_cell.angle_alpha   90.00
_cell.angle_beta   90.00
_cell.angle_gamma   90.00
#
_symmetry.space_group_name_H-M   'P 1'
#
loop_
_entity.id
_entity.type
_entity.pdbx_description
1 polymer ?
#
loop_
_entity_poly.entity_id
_entity_poly.type
_entity_poly.pdbx_seq_one_letter_code
_entity_poly.pdbx_strand_id
1 'polypeptide(L)'
;MKHFLFASVLAMSGITSLYANEDGAFLDAPYPNLVKAVDDAASAKGLKGKSDTNMVIDFMTDVRSQGSRGTCSIFSATALIEGLLNIKGLSNTDADLSEEFLQYNVNAGSTSDGSYATKNFASIKSTGMADETVLPYIGDNWATFQGTLATKRCGYLTGTAKDSCLIVHHDPSQRYRADADLLDETKPYFDPDYVAARKDAAQFKMDNLATSNYSSIYNTSQVKALLDKGIPVILEQTFYYGAWNHRTAESLDISRNMDHWAKGIVGYPFPGSMDAAKSPTKRAGHSIVLVGYDDSVVIDFPVKMTDGTMKTFKLKGVYYFKNSWGTGSFGVDAMIDEVNRPGYGTMTQQYAQDFGSFYYFNL
;
A
#
# COMPACT_ATOMS: atom_id res chain seq x y z
N MET A 1 -42.03 54.78 -25.32
CA MET A 1 -40.79 54.12 -25.80
C MET A 1 -40.05 53.56 -24.60
N LYS A 2 -40.00 52.22 -24.52
CA LYS A 2 -39.08 51.32 -23.81
C LYS A 2 -38.64 51.69 -22.38
N HIS A 3 -39.36 51.13 -21.40
CA HIS A 3 -38.82 50.82 -20.07
C HIS A 3 -37.91 49.59 -20.18
N PHE A 4 -36.64 49.71 -19.75
CA PHE A 4 -35.73 48.58 -19.57
C PHE A 4 -35.85 48.07 -18.13
N LEU A 5 -36.47 46.90 -17.98
CA LEU A 5 -36.40 46.07 -16.78
C LEU A 5 -35.07 45.29 -16.84
N PHE A 6 -34.14 45.60 -15.94
CA PHE A 6 -33.01 44.73 -15.65
C PHE A 6 -33.50 43.59 -14.75
N ALA A 7 -33.73 42.42 -15.34
CA ALA A 7 -33.89 41.18 -14.59
C ALA A 7 -32.51 40.69 -14.15
N SER A 8 -32.21 40.84 -12.86
CA SER A 8 -31.08 40.20 -12.21
C SER A 8 -31.34 38.70 -12.11
N VAL A 9 -30.78 37.93 -13.05
CA VAL A 9 -30.71 36.48 -12.97
C VAL A 9 -29.73 36.13 -11.84
N LEU A 10 -30.29 35.74 -10.70
CA LEU A 10 -29.55 35.12 -9.61
C LEU A 10 -29.12 33.73 -10.08
N ALA A 11 -27.89 33.62 -10.57
CA ALA A 11 -27.27 32.34 -10.87
C ALA A 11 -26.99 31.63 -9.54
N MET A 12 -27.95 30.84 -9.05
CA MET A 12 -27.70 29.77 -8.08
C MET A 12 -26.78 28.76 -8.77
N SER A 13 -25.47 29.00 -8.66
CA SER A 13 -24.45 28.00 -8.86
C SER A 13 -24.64 26.98 -7.73
N GLY A 14 -25.37 25.91 -8.04
CA GLY A 14 -25.37 24.71 -7.24
C GLY A 14 -23.93 24.22 -7.17
N ILE A 15 -23.27 24.47 -6.04
CA ILE A 15 -22.06 23.77 -5.66
C ILE A 15 -22.51 22.32 -5.45
N THR A 16 -22.48 21.53 -6.53
CA THR A 16 -22.40 20.08 -6.40
C THR A 16 -21.13 19.83 -5.62
N SER A 17 -21.30 19.38 -4.38
CA SER A 17 -20.24 18.83 -3.54
C SER A 17 -19.58 17.68 -4.31
N LEU A 18 -18.52 17.99 -5.05
CA LEU A 18 -17.47 17.04 -5.37
C LEU A 18 -16.93 16.62 -4.01
N TYR A 19 -17.43 15.51 -3.48
CA TYR A 19 -16.70 14.78 -2.45
C TYR A 19 -15.40 14.32 -3.11
N ALA A 20 -14.36 15.12 -2.94
CA ALA A 20 -13.01 14.67 -3.20
C ALA A 20 -12.79 13.39 -2.37
N ASN A 21 -12.11 12.41 -2.95
CA ASN A 21 -11.54 11.29 -2.19
C ASN A 21 -10.41 11.87 -1.33
N GLU A 22 -10.75 12.53 -0.21
CA GLU A 22 -9.85 13.49 0.45
C GLU A 22 -8.65 12.88 1.18
N ASP A 23 -8.61 11.57 1.44
CA ASP A 23 -7.55 10.97 2.26
C ASP A 23 -6.60 10.01 1.52
N GLY A 24 -6.83 9.70 0.24
CA GLY A 24 -5.95 8.83 -0.57
C GLY A 24 -5.78 7.39 -0.05
N ALA A 25 -6.56 6.98 0.96
CA ALA A 25 -6.42 5.70 1.63
C ALA A 25 -7.25 4.63 0.92
N PHE A 26 -6.76 4.13 -0.21
CA PHE A 26 -7.37 3.00 -0.91
C PHE A 26 -6.79 1.68 -0.41
N LEU A 27 -7.57 0.61 -0.51
CA LEU A 27 -7.28 -0.69 0.08
C LEU A 27 -7.24 -1.77 -0.98
N ASP A 28 -6.41 -2.78 -0.75
CA ASP A 28 -6.44 -4.00 -1.55
C ASP A 28 -7.74 -4.77 -1.29
N ALA A 29 -8.08 -5.65 -2.25
CA ALA A 29 -9.04 -6.70 -1.99
C ALA A 29 -8.57 -7.59 -0.80
N PRO A 30 -9.49 -8.28 -0.11
CA PRO A 30 -9.13 -9.15 1.01
C PRO A 30 -8.09 -10.22 0.60
N TYR A 31 -7.01 -10.33 1.38
CA TYR A 31 -6.00 -11.35 1.12
C TYR A 31 -6.56 -12.76 1.40
N PRO A 32 -6.40 -13.72 0.46
CA PRO A 32 -7.07 -15.01 0.56
C PRO A 32 -6.40 -15.98 1.56
N ASN A 33 -5.09 -15.86 1.79
CA ASN A 33 -4.28 -16.89 2.44
C ASN A 33 -3.35 -16.33 3.53
N LEU A 34 -3.87 -15.46 4.40
CA LEU A 34 -3.09 -14.98 5.54
C LEU A 34 -2.82 -16.14 6.52
N VAL A 35 -1.54 -16.36 6.83
CA VAL A 35 -1.07 -17.25 7.87
C VAL A 35 -0.62 -16.43 9.09
N LYS A 36 -1.24 -16.71 10.23
CA LYS A 36 -0.90 -16.12 11.51
C LYS A 36 0.49 -16.56 11.95
N ALA A 37 1.35 -15.62 12.34
CA ALA A 37 2.62 -15.98 12.98
C ALA A 37 2.38 -16.56 14.38
N VAL A 38 3.16 -17.56 14.75
CA VAL A 38 3.24 -18.07 16.12
C VAL A 38 3.95 -17.01 16.96
N ASP A 39 3.29 -16.57 18.04
CA ASP A 39 3.91 -15.63 18.97
C ASP A 39 4.85 -16.36 19.93
N ASP A 40 6.14 -16.38 19.57
CA ASP A 40 7.22 -17.02 20.33
C ASP A 40 8.29 -16.03 20.81
N ALA A 41 8.19 -14.75 20.43
CA ALA A 41 9.18 -13.72 20.72
C ALA A 41 9.47 -13.57 22.22
N ALA A 42 8.46 -13.69 23.09
CA ALA A 42 8.65 -13.58 24.54
C ALA A 42 9.55 -14.68 25.13
N SER A 43 9.68 -15.82 24.44
CA SER A 43 10.51 -16.96 24.85
C SER A 43 11.86 -17.01 24.14
N ALA A 44 12.06 -16.18 23.11
CA ALA A 44 13.28 -16.15 22.32
C ALA A 44 14.41 -15.44 23.08
N LYS A 45 15.59 -16.07 23.13
CA LYS A 45 16.77 -15.50 23.77
C LYS A 45 17.49 -14.55 22.81
N GLY A 46 17.93 -13.40 23.33
CA GLY A 46 18.83 -12.48 22.62
C GLY A 46 18.15 -11.48 21.69
N LEU A 47 16.81 -11.42 21.66
CA LEU A 47 16.09 -10.32 21.02
C LEU A 47 16.25 -9.05 21.84
N LYS A 48 16.39 -7.90 21.17
CA LYS A 48 16.35 -6.60 21.85
C LYS A 48 14.91 -6.29 22.27
N GLY A 49 14.74 -5.39 23.25
CA GLY A 49 13.42 -4.84 23.56
C GLY A 49 12.94 -3.79 22.56
N LYS A 50 13.84 -3.30 21.70
CA LYS A 50 13.62 -2.25 20.71
C LYS A 50 14.68 -2.35 19.60
N SER A 51 14.27 -2.20 18.35
CA SER A 51 15.18 -2.13 17.19
C SER A 51 15.66 -0.70 16.92
N ASP A 52 16.70 -0.54 16.09
CA ASP A 52 17.11 0.77 15.60
C ASP A 52 16.23 1.20 14.41
N THR A 53 15.03 1.69 14.73
CA THR A 53 14.00 2.03 13.73
C THR A 53 14.43 3.19 12.84
N ASN A 54 15.02 4.24 13.42
CA ASN A 54 15.42 5.42 12.65
C ASN A 54 16.51 5.09 11.63
N MET A 55 17.47 4.23 11.98
CA MET A 55 18.47 3.74 11.02
C MET A 55 17.80 3.07 9.80
N VAL A 56 16.81 2.20 10.00
CA VAL A 56 16.12 1.55 8.88
C VAL A 56 15.36 2.57 8.05
N ILE A 57 14.65 3.50 8.69
CA ILE A 57 13.90 4.57 8.00
C ILE A 57 14.83 5.39 7.11
N ASP A 58 16.03 5.73 7.57
CA ASP A 58 17.00 6.54 6.81
C ASP A 58 17.56 5.80 5.57
N PHE A 59 17.41 4.47 5.49
CA PHE A 59 17.69 3.70 4.27
C PHE A 59 16.47 3.49 3.38
N MET A 60 15.26 3.72 3.87
CA MET A 60 14.06 3.65 3.02
C MET A 60 14.01 4.86 2.10
N THR A 61 13.47 4.66 0.91
CA THR A 61 13.09 5.75 -0.01
C THR A 61 11.95 6.58 0.56
N ASP A 62 11.62 7.70 -0.09
CA ASP A 62 10.51 8.56 0.31
C ASP A 62 9.16 7.83 0.37
N VAL A 63 8.24 8.36 1.18
CA VAL A 63 6.86 7.84 1.26
C VAL A 63 6.10 8.22 -0.01
N ARG A 64 5.65 7.20 -0.76
CA ARG A 64 4.84 7.35 -1.97
C ARG A 64 3.34 7.32 -1.67
N SER A 65 2.53 7.66 -2.67
CA SER A 65 1.07 7.61 -2.59
C SER A 65 0.49 6.75 -3.70
N GLN A 66 -0.27 5.72 -3.31
CA GLN A 66 -1.01 4.87 -4.24
C GLN A 66 -2.20 5.57 -4.91
N GLY A 67 -2.55 6.78 -4.46
CA GLY A 67 -3.66 7.56 -4.99
C GLY A 67 -5.01 6.85 -4.83
N SER A 68 -5.75 6.74 -5.92
CA SER A 68 -7.13 6.23 -5.93
C SER A 68 -7.27 4.73 -6.24
N ARG A 69 -6.17 3.97 -6.11
CA ARG A 69 -6.09 2.55 -6.48
C ARG A 69 -5.78 1.66 -5.29
N GLY A 70 -6.30 0.43 -5.31
CA GLY A 70 -6.03 -0.58 -4.29
C GLY A 70 -4.72 -1.31 -4.56
N THR A 71 -3.58 -0.63 -4.44
CA THR A 71 -2.26 -1.16 -4.85
C THR A 71 -1.23 -1.19 -3.71
N CYS A 72 -1.67 -1.13 -2.45
CA CYS A 72 -0.77 -1.04 -1.29
C CYS A 72 0.25 -2.19 -1.20
N SER A 73 -0.10 -3.41 -1.64
CA SER A 73 0.84 -4.53 -1.72
C SER A 73 1.92 -4.37 -2.79
N ILE A 74 1.61 -3.68 -3.89
CA ILE A 74 2.58 -3.32 -4.93
C ILE A 74 3.59 -2.32 -4.34
N PHE A 75 3.09 -1.22 -3.76
CA PHE A 75 3.92 -0.21 -3.11
C PHE A 75 4.79 -0.79 -1.99
N SER A 76 4.24 -1.68 -1.17
CA SER A 76 5.01 -2.30 -0.08
C SER A 76 6.12 -3.22 -0.61
N ALA A 77 5.86 -3.95 -1.70
CA ALA A 77 6.88 -4.78 -2.35
C ALA A 77 7.98 -3.91 -2.98
N THR A 78 7.61 -2.86 -3.71
CA THR A 78 8.53 -1.90 -4.32
C THR A 78 9.41 -1.21 -3.27
N ALA A 79 8.79 -0.60 -2.25
CA ALA A 79 9.51 0.08 -1.17
C ALA A 79 10.44 -0.86 -0.40
N LEU A 80 10.07 -2.14 -0.22
CA LEU A 80 10.96 -3.13 0.38
C LEU A 80 12.20 -3.35 -0.48
N ILE A 81 12.05 -3.56 -1.79
CA ILE A 81 13.18 -3.79 -2.70
C ILE A 81 14.11 -2.58 -2.73
N GLU A 82 13.56 -1.37 -2.87
CA GLU A 82 14.34 -0.12 -2.83
C GLU A 82 15.14 0.02 -1.54
N GLY A 83 14.48 -0.16 -0.38
CA GLY A 83 15.15 -0.11 0.93
C GLY A 83 16.27 -1.15 1.05
N LEU A 84 16.05 -2.37 0.55
CA LEU A 84 17.08 -3.41 0.56
C LEU A 84 18.26 -3.09 -0.36
N LEU A 85 18.05 -2.44 -1.51
CA LEU A 85 19.14 -1.97 -2.38
C LEU A 85 20.02 -0.96 -1.63
N ASN A 86 19.41 0.00 -0.94
CA ASN A 86 20.12 1.00 -0.14
C ASN A 86 20.89 0.35 1.02
N ILE A 87 20.25 -0.54 1.77
CA ILE A 87 20.87 -1.27 2.90
C ILE A 87 22.10 -2.07 2.43
N LYS A 88 22.06 -2.63 1.22
CA LYS A 88 23.18 -3.39 0.65
C LYS A 88 24.24 -2.51 -0.04
N GLY A 89 24.04 -1.19 -0.10
CA GLY A 89 24.92 -0.27 -0.81
C GLY A 89 24.92 -0.49 -2.34
N LEU A 90 23.82 -1.03 -2.88
CA LEU A 90 23.60 -1.23 -4.31
C LEU A 90 22.92 0.00 -4.96
N SER A 91 22.38 0.91 -4.15
CA SER A 91 21.80 2.19 -4.54
C SER A 91 22.12 3.25 -3.47
N ASN A 92 22.05 4.53 -3.82
CA ASN A 92 22.39 5.67 -2.95
C ASN A 92 21.13 6.42 -2.52
N THR A 93 20.11 5.71 -2.01
CA THR A 93 18.81 6.26 -1.56
C THR A 93 17.91 6.84 -2.65
N ASP A 94 18.36 6.77 -3.90
CA ASP A 94 17.70 7.29 -5.10
C ASP A 94 17.03 6.20 -5.94
N ALA A 95 16.97 4.96 -5.47
CA ALA A 95 16.17 3.92 -6.11
C ALA A 95 14.72 4.41 -6.23
N ASP A 96 14.20 4.44 -7.46
CA ASP A 96 12.83 4.85 -7.76
C ASP A 96 12.27 3.84 -8.75
N LEU A 97 11.67 2.77 -8.23
CA LEU A 97 11.21 1.63 -9.03
C LEU A 97 9.72 1.78 -9.34
N SER A 98 9.34 1.46 -10.57
CA SER A 98 7.97 1.61 -11.08
C SER A 98 6.98 0.64 -10.43
N GLU A 99 6.07 1.17 -9.61
CA GLU A 99 4.89 0.41 -9.17
C GLU A 99 3.95 0.08 -10.32
N GLU A 100 3.87 0.91 -11.36
CA GLU A 100 3.02 0.65 -12.54
C GLU A 100 3.46 -0.62 -13.25
N PHE A 101 4.77 -0.79 -13.44
CA PHE A 101 5.34 -1.97 -14.08
C PHE A 101 5.04 -3.23 -13.26
N LEU A 102 5.21 -3.17 -11.94
CA LEU A 102 4.92 -4.32 -11.08
C LEU A 102 3.42 -4.65 -11.07
N GLN A 103 2.55 -3.64 -10.92
CA GLN A 103 1.10 -3.79 -10.97
C GLN A 103 0.66 -4.43 -12.29
N TYR A 104 1.19 -3.96 -13.42
CA TYR A 104 0.88 -4.54 -14.73
C TYR A 104 1.27 -6.02 -14.81
N ASN A 105 2.51 -6.38 -14.48
CA ASN A 105 2.99 -7.74 -14.63
C ASN A 105 2.27 -8.74 -13.71
N VAL A 106 1.91 -8.29 -12.51
CA VAL A 106 1.23 -9.09 -11.50
C VAL A 106 -0.26 -9.26 -11.81
N ASN A 107 -0.93 -8.21 -12.29
CA ASN A 107 -2.39 -8.16 -12.38
C ASN A 107 -2.95 -8.14 -13.81
N ALA A 108 -2.13 -8.21 -14.85
CA ALA A 108 -2.61 -8.36 -16.23
C ALA A 108 -3.59 -9.54 -16.37
N GLY A 109 -4.83 -9.23 -16.75
CA GLY A 109 -5.95 -10.17 -16.85
C GLY A 109 -6.92 -10.13 -15.66
N SER A 110 -6.63 -9.39 -14.60
CA SER A 110 -7.54 -9.13 -13.47
C SER A 110 -8.50 -7.99 -13.78
N THR A 111 -9.69 -8.01 -13.19
CA THR A 111 -10.67 -6.91 -13.23
C THR A 111 -10.76 -6.14 -11.91
N SER A 112 -9.80 -6.33 -11.01
CA SER A 112 -9.66 -5.58 -9.77
C SER A 112 -8.19 -5.29 -9.47
N ASP A 113 -7.95 -4.17 -8.80
CA ASP A 113 -6.65 -3.86 -8.22
C ASP A 113 -6.29 -4.85 -7.09
N GLY A 114 -5.03 -4.79 -6.65
CA GLY A 114 -4.54 -5.51 -5.49
C GLY A 114 -3.82 -6.80 -5.83
N SER A 115 -2.87 -7.17 -5.00
CA SER A 115 -2.10 -8.40 -5.13
C SER A 115 -1.81 -8.96 -3.73
N TYR A 116 -0.69 -9.64 -3.54
CA TYR A 116 -0.15 -10.03 -2.26
C TYR A 116 1.36 -10.32 -2.40
N ALA A 117 2.08 -10.29 -1.28
CA ALA A 117 3.54 -10.22 -1.23
C ALA A 117 4.21 -11.34 -2.03
N THR A 118 3.77 -12.60 -1.86
CA THR A 118 4.39 -13.74 -2.57
C THR A 118 4.18 -13.69 -4.08
N LYS A 119 3.04 -13.16 -4.56
CA LYS A 119 2.78 -12.96 -5.99
C LYS A 119 3.63 -11.80 -6.53
N ASN A 120 3.78 -10.72 -5.76
CA ASN A 120 4.63 -9.59 -6.12
C ASN A 120 6.10 -10.03 -6.22
N PHE A 121 6.62 -10.71 -5.21
CA PHE A 121 8.00 -11.21 -5.21
C PHE A 121 8.26 -12.23 -6.33
N ALA A 122 7.29 -13.10 -6.64
CA ALA A 122 7.39 -13.99 -7.78
C ALA A 122 7.52 -13.21 -9.10
N SER A 123 6.71 -12.16 -9.27
CA SER A 123 6.78 -11.29 -10.44
C SER A 123 8.13 -10.59 -10.50
N ILE A 124 8.55 -9.89 -9.45
CA ILE A 124 9.85 -9.19 -9.35
C ILE A 124 10.99 -10.13 -9.75
N LYS A 125 11.05 -11.36 -9.20
CA LYS A 125 12.07 -12.34 -9.58
C LYS A 125 11.99 -12.78 -11.04
N SER A 126 10.79 -12.90 -11.60
CA SER A 126 10.60 -13.37 -12.97
C SER A 126 10.86 -12.27 -14.01
N THR A 127 10.45 -11.03 -13.76
CA THR A 127 10.45 -9.92 -14.73
C THR A 127 11.49 -8.84 -14.43
N GLY A 128 11.94 -8.72 -13.17
CA GLY A 128 12.63 -7.53 -12.68
C GLY A 128 11.68 -6.39 -12.34
N MET A 129 12.25 -5.20 -12.16
CA MET A 129 11.57 -3.93 -11.89
C MET A 129 12.13 -2.87 -12.84
N ALA A 130 11.26 -2.07 -13.44
CA ALA A 130 11.68 -0.89 -14.21
C ALA A 130 11.84 0.31 -13.27
N ASP A 131 12.57 1.33 -13.70
CA ASP A 131 12.64 2.64 -13.08
C ASP A 131 11.31 3.41 -13.27
N GLU A 132 10.92 4.15 -12.26
CA GLU A 132 9.71 4.99 -12.24
C GLU A 132 9.74 6.04 -13.35
N THR A 133 10.91 6.56 -13.73
CA THR A 133 11.03 7.50 -14.85
C THR A 133 10.77 6.87 -16.21
N VAL A 134 10.90 5.54 -16.34
CA VAL A 134 10.65 4.79 -17.57
C VAL A 134 9.17 4.45 -17.72
N LEU A 135 8.51 4.06 -16.62
CA LEU A 135 7.06 3.82 -16.61
C LEU A 135 6.42 4.39 -15.33
N PRO A 136 6.05 5.68 -15.34
CA PRO A 136 5.54 6.33 -14.15
C PRO A 136 4.22 5.75 -13.65
N TYR A 137 4.04 5.72 -12.33
CA TYR A 137 2.82 5.35 -11.66
C TYR A 137 1.67 6.28 -11.99
N ILE A 138 0.52 5.67 -12.30
CA ILE A 138 -0.73 6.39 -12.54
C ILE A 138 -1.66 6.09 -11.35
N GLY A 139 -1.84 7.07 -10.47
CA GLY A 139 -2.69 6.95 -9.28
C GLY A 139 -4.19 7.04 -9.56
N ASP A 140 -4.60 7.27 -10.81
CA ASP A 140 -6.01 7.37 -11.20
C ASP A 140 -6.62 5.99 -11.41
N ASN A 141 -7.84 5.79 -10.92
CA ASN A 141 -8.63 4.62 -11.27
C ASN A 141 -9.43 4.89 -12.56
N TRP A 142 -9.06 4.25 -13.67
CA TRP A 142 -9.77 4.46 -14.95
C TRP A 142 -11.13 3.75 -15.06
N ALA A 143 -11.55 2.97 -14.05
CA ALA A 143 -12.85 2.31 -14.05
C ALA A 143 -14.02 3.30 -14.00
N THR A 144 -13.83 4.48 -13.40
CA THR A 144 -14.85 5.53 -13.28
C THR A 144 -14.57 6.76 -14.16
N PHE A 145 -13.33 6.93 -14.64
CA PHE A 145 -12.91 8.05 -15.49
C PHE A 145 -12.05 7.58 -16.68
N GLN A 146 -12.43 7.92 -17.91
CA GLN A 146 -11.68 7.58 -19.12
C GLN A 146 -11.12 8.85 -19.78
N GLY A 147 -9.84 9.14 -19.51
CA GLY A 147 -9.09 10.22 -20.14
C GLY A 147 -8.58 9.88 -21.54
N THR A 148 -7.80 10.79 -22.12
CA THR A 148 -7.16 10.60 -23.44
C THR A 148 -6.18 9.44 -23.43
N LEU A 149 -5.37 9.29 -22.36
CA LEU A 149 -4.42 8.18 -22.22
C LEU A 149 -5.13 6.83 -22.08
N ALA A 150 -6.16 6.75 -21.23
CA ALA A 150 -6.99 5.55 -21.08
C ALA A 150 -7.63 5.13 -22.41
N THR A 151 -8.15 6.10 -23.17
CA THR A 151 -8.71 5.85 -24.50
C THR A 151 -7.65 5.35 -25.48
N LYS A 152 -6.45 5.94 -25.47
CA LYS A 152 -5.33 5.52 -26.31
C LYS A 152 -4.91 4.07 -26.03
N ARG A 153 -4.74 3.71 -24.75
CA ARG A 153 -4.22 2.38 -24.35
C ARG A 153 -5.29 1.28 -24.31
N CYS A 154 -6.53 1.61 -23.97
CA CYS A 154 -7.58 0.62 -23.72
C CYS A 154 -8.80 0.74 -24.66
N GLY A 155 -8.89 1.78 -25.49
CA GLY A 155 -10.10 2.11 -26.26
C GLY A 155 -10.46 1.08 -27.33
N TYR A 156 -9.49 0.35 -27.86
CA TYR A 156 -9.70 -0.70 -28.87
C TYR A 156 -10.08 -2.06 -28.26
N LEU A 157 -10.00 -2.20 -26.94
CA LEU A 157 -10.33 -3.44 -26.24
C LEU A 157 -11.83 -3.50 -25.91
N THR A 158 -12.33 -4.72 -25.67
CA THR A 158 -13.71 -4.96 -25.23
C THR A 158 -13.75 -6.02 -24.12
N GLY A 159 -14.88 -6.07 -23.39
CA GLY A 159 -15.10 -7.03 -22.30
C GLY A 159 -14.01 -7.02 -21.24
N THR A 160 -13.69 -8.20 -20.70
CA THR A 160 -12.71 -8.39 -19.63
C THR A 160 -11.32 -7.84 -19.98
N ALA A 161 -10.91 -7.85 -21.25
CA ALA A 161 -9.63 -7.28 -21.65
C ALA A 161 -9.61 -5.76 -21.46
N LYS A 162 -10.72 -5.08 -21.79
CA LYS A 162 -10.87 -3.64 -21.52
C LYS A 162 -10.90 -3.36 -20.03
N ASP A 163 -11.71 -4.12 -19.27
CA ASP A 163 -11.82 -3.94 -17.82
C ASP A 163 -10.45 -4.12 -17.15
N SER A 164 -9.69 -5.12 -17.57
CA SER A 164 -8.33 -5.33 -17.08
C SER A 164 -7.39 -4.20 -17.47
N CYS A 165 -7.41 -3.74 -18.72
CA CYS A 165 -6.59 -2.62 -19.16
C CYS A 165 -6.90 -1.33 -18.40
N LEU A 166 -8.16 -1.08 -18.04
CA LEU A 166 -8.51 0.09 -17.21
C LEU A 166 -7.98 -0.02 -15.78
N ILE A 167 -7.77 -1.23 -15.27
CA ILE A 167 -7.21 -1.48 -13.94
C ILE A 167 -5.68 -1.44 -13.94
N VAL A 168 -5.03 -2.05 -14.94
CA VAL A 168 -3.55 -2.15 -15.01
C VAL A 168 -2.91 -1.19 -16.02
N HIS A 169 -3.72 -0.27 -16.55
CA HIS A 169 -3.37 0.83 -17.46
C HIS A 169 -2.71 0.46 -18.80
N HIS A 170 -2.63 -0.82 -19.12
CA HIS A 170 -2.03 -1.35 -20.33
C HIS A 170 -2.79 -2.60 -20.79
N ASP A 171 -2.75 -2.89 -22.09
CA ASP A 171 -3.40 -4.09 -22.63
C ASP A 171 -2.77 -5.36 -22.01
N PRO A 172 -3.57 -6.23 -21.35
CA PRO A 172 -3.06 -7.40 -20.63
C PRO A 172 -2.40 -8.45 -21.54
N SER A 173 -2.57 -8.33 -22.87
CA SER A 173 -1.92 -9.19 -23.86
C SER A 173 -0.50 -8.74 -24.23
N GLN A 174 -0.10 -7.49 -23.95
CA GLN A 174 1.22 -6.96 -24.34
C GLN A 174 2.39 -7.76 -23.75
N ARG A 175 2.24 -8.33 -22.54
CA ARG A 175 3.24 -9.22 -21.92
C ARG A 175 3.60 -10.45 -22.76
N TYR A 176 2.75 -10.85 -23.70
CA TYR A 176 2.98 -11.99 -24.58
C TYR A 176 3.38 -11.59 -26.01
N ARG A 177 3.46 -10.28 -26.29
CA ARG A 177 3.79 -9.76 -27.63
C ARG A 177 5.29 -9.51 -27.76
N ALA A 178 5.80 -9.72 -28.97
CA ALA A 178 7.16 -9.35 -29.31
C ALA A 178 7.33 -7.82 -29.29
N ASP A 179 8.52 -7.35 -28.94
CA ASP A 179 8.83 -5.92 -28.92
C ASP A 179 8.58 -5.26 -30.27
N ALA A 180 8.89 -5.94 -31.38
CA ALA A 180 8.67 -5.42 -32.73
C ALA A 180 7.18 -5.13 -33.00
N ASP A 181 6.26 -5.93 -32.46
CA ASP A 181 4.82 -5.71 -32.62
C ASP A 181 4.34 -4.50 -31.80
N LEU A 182 4.88 -4.32 -30.59
CA LEU A 182 4.54 -3.19 -29.73
C LEU A 182 5.16 -1.86 -30.21
N LEU A 183 6.14 -1.92 -31.10
CA LEU A 183 6.79 -0.76 -31.72
C LEU A 183 6.23 -0.41 -33.10
N ASP A 184 5.24 -1.17 -33.60
CA ASP A 184 4.55 -0.84 -34.86
C ASP A 184 3.41 0.15 -34.58
N GLU A 185 3.64 1.43 -34.93
CA GLU A 185 2.69 2.54 -34.77
C GLU A 185 1.34 2.31 -35.48
N THR A 186 1.27 1.39 -36.45
CA THR A 186 0.03 1.05 -37.14
C THR A 186 -0.87 0.12 -36.31
N LYS A 187 -0.34 -0.50 -35.26
CA LYS A 187 -1.11 -1.38 -34.38
C LYS A 187 -1.86 -0.58 -33.33
N PRO A 188 -3.09 -1.01 -32.98
CA PRO A 188 -3.85 -0.35 -31.92
C PRO A 188 -3.19 -0.51 -30.53
N TYR A 189 -2.30 -1.49 -30.38
CA TYR A 189 -1.57 -1.81 -29.15
C TYR A 189 -0.12 -1.28 -29.14
N PHE A 190 0.20 -0.27 -29.97
CA PHE A 190 1.49 0.40 -29.95
C PHE A 190 1.80 0.96 -28.55
N ASP A 191 2.90 0.52 -27.94
CA ASP A 191 3.27 0.82 -26.56
C ASP A 191 4.79 0.83 -26.36
N PRO A 192 5.49 1.89 -26.83
CA PRO A 192 6.94 2.00 -26.69
C PRO A 192 7.38 2.14 -25.22
N ASP A 193 6.55 2.72 -24.37
CA ASP A 193 6.81 2.89 -22.93
C ASP A 193 6.97 1.52 -22.25
N TYR A 194 6.03 0.60 -22.51
CA TYR A 194 6.12 -0.75 -21.96
C TYR A 194 7.30 -1.55 -22.51
N VAL A 195 7.69 -1.34 -23.77
CA VAL A 195 8.91 -1.95 -24.34
C VAL A 195 10.17 -1.44 -23.62
N ALA A 196 10.25 -0.13 -23.35
CA ALA A 196 11.35 0.45 -22.59
C ALA A 196 11.42 -0.14 -21.17
N ALA A 197 10.27 -0.18 -20.47
CA ALA A 197 10.17 -0.73 -19.12
C ALA A 197 10.58 -2.21 -19.04
N ARG A 198 10.19 -3.03 -20.03
CA ARG A 198 10.60 -4.45 -20.09
C ARG A 198 12.12 -4.62 -20.21
N LYS A 199 12.78 -3.78 -21.02
CA LYS A 199 14.24 -3.84 -21.21
C LYS A 199 14.96 -3.41 -19.94
N ASP A 200 14.49 -2.34 -19.33
CA ASP A 200 15.03 -1.82 -18.08
C ASP A 200 14.87 -2.83 -16.93
N ALA A 201 13.68 -3.42 -16.80
CA ALA A 201 13.42 -4.48 -15.83
C ALA A 201 14.28 -5.74 -16.03
N ALA A 202 14.52 -6.13 -17.27
CA ALA A 202 15.42 -7.25 -17.57
C ALA A 202 16.85 -6.97 -17.10
N GLN A 203 17.33 -5.72 -17.26
CA GLN A 203 18.64 -5.30 -16.75
C GLN A 203 18.68 -5.32 -15.23
N PHE A 204 17.70 -4.69 -14.57
CA PHE A 204 17.57 -4.71 -13.10
C PHE A 204 17.62 -6.13 -12.54
N LYS A 205 16.91 -7.07 -13.18
CA LYS A 205 16.89 -8.48 -12.78
C LYS A 205 18.27 -9.13 -12.86
N MET A 206 19.01 -8.89 -13.94
CA MET A 206 20.35 -9.46 -14.12
C MET A 206 21.31 -8.94 -13.06
N ASP A 207 21.21 -7.65 -12.72
CA ASP A 207 22.14 -6.99 -11.81
C ASP A 207 21.85 -7.31 -10.34
N ASN A 208 20.57 -7.42 -9.97
CA ASN A 208 20.17 -7.40 -8.56
C ASN A 208 19.49 -8.68 -8.05
N LEU A 209 18.97 -9.55 -8.92
CA LEU A 209 18.04 -10.61 -8.50
C LEU A 209 18.57 -12.04 -8.66
N ALA A 210 19.81 -12.23 -9.12
CA ALA A 210 20.38 -13.54 -9.45
C ALA A 210 20.35 -14.53 -8.26
N THR A 211 20.64 -14.07 -7.04
CA THR A 211 20.65 -14.88 -5.81
C THR A 211 19.45 -14.65 -4.91
N SER A 212 18.49 -13.83 -5.38
CA SER A 212 17.40 -13.36 -4.55
C SER A 212 16.47 -14.50 -4.13
N ASN A 213 15.89 -14.39 -2.93
CA ASN A 213 14.85 -15.29 -2.46
C ASN A 213 13.85 -14.55 -1.57
N TYR A 214 12.72 -15.19 -1.31
CA TYR A 214 11.69 -14.66 -0.44
C TYR A 214 11.00 -15.78 0.31
N SER A 215 10.42 -15.46 1.46
CA SER A 215 9.65 -16.43 2.23
C SER A 215 8.63 -15.74 3.13
N SER A 216 7.62 -16.51 3.51
CA SER A 216 6.76 -16.20 4.65
C SER A 216 7.52 -16.39 5.95
N ILE A 217 7.20 -15.56 6.95
CA ILE A 217 7.72 -15.66 8.30
C ILE A 217 6.60 -16.19 9.20
N TYR A 218 6.89 -17.29 9.89
CA TYR A 218 5.88 -17.99 10.70
C TYR A 218 6.03 -17.76 12.21
N ASN A 219 7.05 -17.04 12.66
CA ASN A 219 7.36 -16.82 14.08
C ASN A 219 7.66 -15.34 14.34
N THR A 220 7.13 -14.78 15.43
CA THR A 220 7.34 -13.38 15.79
C THR A 220 8.79 -13.11 16.20
N SER A 221 9.49 -14.11 16.75
CA SER A 221 10.91 -14.04 17.04
C SER A 221 11.75 -13.79 15.79
N GLN A 222 11.40 -14.41 14.66
CA GLN A 222 12.08 -14.22 13.39
C GLN A 222 11.82 -12.82 12.81
N VAL A 223 10.60 -12.30 12.94
CA VAL A 223 10.28 -10.90 12.57
C VAL A 223 11.18 -9.94 13.34
N LYS A 224 11.23 -10.05 14.67
CA LYS A 224 12.08 -9.19 15.51
C LYS A 224 13.56 -9.36 15.20
N ALA A 225 14.03 -10.59 14.98
CA ALA A 225 15.43 -10.85 14.63
C ALA A 225 15.87 -10.23 13.30
N LEU A 226 14.96 -10.09 12.33
CA LEU A 226 15.21 -9.37 11.08
C LEU A 226 15.28 -7.86 11.31
N LEU A 227 14.29 -7.31 12.03
CA LEU A 227 14.26 -5.88 12.39
C LEU A 227 15.46 -5.47 13.25
N ASP A 228 15.92 -6.33 14.16
CA ASP A 228 17.12 -6.12 14.98
C ASP A 228 18.41 -6.00 14.15
N LYS A 229 18.42 -6.60 12.96
CA LYS A 229 19.49 -6.54 11.96
C LYS A 229 19.29 -5.40 10.96
N GLY A 230 18.26 -4.58 11.14
CA GLY A 230 17.90 -3.51 10.22
C GLY A 230 17.29 -3.99 8.91
N ILE A 231 16.75 -5.22 8.86
CA ILE A 231 16.13 -5.78 7.66
C ILE A 231 14.61 -5.55 7.74
N PRO A 232 14.03 -4.68 6.90
CA PRO A 232 12.58 -4.46 6.86
C PRO A 232 11.83 -5.70 6.38
N VAL A 233 10.57 -5.81 6.76
CA VAL A 233 9.68 -6.93 6.37
C VAL A 233 8.31 -6.40 5.96
N ILE A 234 7.60 -7.12 5.08
CA ILE A 234 6.21 -6.77 4.75
C ILE A 234 5.28 -7.41 5.77
N LEU A 235 4.26 -6.64 6.18
CA LEU A 235 3.08 -7.12 6.87
C LEU A 235 1.86 -6.93 5.97
N GLU A 236 1.19 -8.03 5.64
CA GLU A 236 -0.13 -8.01 5.00
C GLU A 236 -1.17 -8.45 6.00
N GLN A 237 -2.31 -7.75 6.06
CA GLN A 237 -3.29 -8.03 7.10
C GLN A 237 -4.73 -7.80 6.68
N THR A 238 -5.63 -8.41 7.45
CA THR A 238 -7.06 -8.11 7.39
C THR A 238 -7.28 -6.70 7.91
N PHE A 239 -7.94 -5.87 7.09
CA PHE A 239 -8.18 -4.48 7.43
C PHE A 239 -9.43 -4.31 8.29
N TYR A 240 -9.28 -3.61 9.41
CA TYR A 240 -10.39 -3.19 10.28
C TYR A 240 -10.49 -1.66 10.25
N TYR A 241 -11.63 -1.15 9.80
CA TYR A 241 -11.79 0.27 9.51
C TYR A 241 -11.69 1.15 10.75
N GLY A 242 -12.19 0.68 11.91
CA GLY A 242 -12.06 1.40 13.18
C GLY A 242 -10.62 1.44 13.67
N ALA A 243 -9.93 0.30 13.68
CA ALA A 243 -8.53 0.18 14.08
C ALA A 243 -7.64 1.15 13.30
N TRP A 244 -7.88 1.30 12.00
CA TRP A 244 -7.15 2.22 11.12
C TRP A 244 -7.69 3.65 11.10
N ASN A 245 -8.77 3.96 11.83
CA ASN A 245 -9.46 5.26 11.78
C ASN A 245 -9.85 5.71 10.35
N HIS A 246 -10.11 4.74 9.48
CA HIS A 246 -10.36 4.93 8.05
C HIS A 246 -11.76 5.51 7.82
N ARG A 247 -11.95 6.38 6.80
CA ARG A 247 -13.24 7.06 6.50
C ARG A 247 -14.45 6.12 6.43
N THR A 248 -14.29 4.94 5.83
CA THR A 248 -15.34 3.90 5.76
C THR A 248 -15.90 3.49 7.14
N ALA A 249 -15.17 3.68 8.23
CA ALA A 249 -15.65 3.40 9.59
C ALA A 249 -16.97 4.12 9.89
N GLU A 250 -17.11 5.37 9.47
CA GLU A 250 -18.34 6.16 9.67
C GLU A 250 -19.55 5.54 8.98
N SER A 251 -19.36 5.05 7.74
CA SER A 251 -20.42 4.36 6.99
C SER A 251 -20.87 3.04 7.64
N LEU A 252 -20.10 2.52 8.59
CA LEU A 252 -20.37 1.30 9.34
C LEU A 252 -20.77 1.57 10.80
N ASP A 253 -21.01 2.84 11.18
CA ASP A 253 -21.29 3.30 12.55
C ASP A 253 -20.17 2.98 13.56
N ILE A 254 -18.93 2.89 13.08
CA ILE A 254 -17.72 2.74 13.88
C ILE A 254 -17.13 4.14 14.15
N SER A 255 -16.79 4.43 15.40
CA SER A 255 -16.13 5.69 15.75
C SER A 255 -14.71 5.77 15.21
N ARG A 256 -14.28 6.98 14.84
CA ARG A 256 -12.91 7.29 14.45
C ARG A 256 -12.23 8.15 15.50
N ASN A 257 -10.92 7.98 15.65
CA ASN A 257 -10.04 8.82 16.43
C ASN A 257 -9.08 9.55 15.47
N MET A 258 -9.39 10.82 15.17
CA MET A 258 -8.62 11.60 14.20
C MET A 258 -7.26 12.06 14.74
N ASP A 259 -7.07 12.12 16.05
CA ASP A 259 -5.75 12.34 16.65
C ASP A 259 -4.84 11.13 16.39
N HIS A 260 -5.38 9.91 16.55
CA HIS A 260 -4.66 8.69 16.18
C HIS A 260 -4.41 8.60 14.67
N TRP A 261 -5.36 9.02 13.83
CA TRP A 261 -5.15 9.11 12.38
C TRP A 261 -3.97 10.02 12.03
N ALA A 262 -3.94 11.24 12.57
CA ALA A 262 -2.87 12.20 12.32
C ALA A 262 -1.51 11.69 12.82
N LYS A 263 -1.48 11.01 13.97
CA LYS A 263 -0.27 10.39 14.54
C LYS A 263 0.12 9.05 13.90
N GLY A 264 -0.67 8.54 12.96
CA GLY A 264 -0.43 7.26 12.31
C GLY A 264 -0.59 6.05 13.24
N ILE A 265 -1.38 6.17 14.31
CA ILE A 265 -1.61 5.12 15.30
C ILE A 265 -2.74 4.19 14.83
N VAL A 266 -2.40 2.91 14.67
CA VAL A 266 -3.35 1.84 14.34
C VAL A 266 -3.70 1.06 15.61
N GLY A 267 -4.99 0.99 15.89
CA GLY A 267 -5.57 0.30 17.03
C GLY A 267 -5.75 -1.20 16.81
N TYR A 268 -6.72 -1.75 17.55
CA TYR A 268 -7.05 -3.17 17.54
C TYR A 268 -8.58 -3.34 17.54
N PRO A 269 -9.15 -4.27 16.76
CA PRO A 269 -10.58 -4.56 16.77
C PRO A 269 -10.95 -5.40 18.01
N PHE A 270 -11.07 -4.75 19.18
CA PHE A 270 -11.31 -5.44 20.45
C PHE A 270 -12.59 -6.31 20.41
N PRO A 271 -12.60 -7.51 21.03
CA PRO A 271 -13.79 -8.33 21.10
C PRO A 271 -14.97 -7.56 21.72
N GLY A 272 -16.14 -7.64 21.07
CA GLY A 272 -17.33 -6.88 21.47
C GLY A 272 -17.33 -5.39 21.07
N SER A 273 -16.31 -4.92 20.36
CA SER A 273 -16.30 -3.58 19.76
C SER A 273 -17.17 -3.51 18.51
N MET A 274 -17.63 -2.30 18.16
CA MET A 274 -18.29 -2.04 16.89
C MET A 274 -17.40 -2.42 15.70
N ASP A 275 -16.10 -2.14 15.80
CA ASP A 275 -15.15 -2.43 14.72
C ASP A 275 -15.02 -3.94 14.46
N ALA A 276 -14.84 -4.74 15.51
CA ALA A 276 -14.80 -6.20 15.42
C ALA A 276 -16.09 -6.79 14.83
N ALA A 277 -17.25 -6.18 15.12
CA ALA A 277 -18.54 -6.63 14.61
C ALA A 277 -18.83 -6.20 13.17
N LYS A 278 -18.43 -4.98 12.78
CA LYS A 278 -18.87 -4.34 11.53
C LYS A 278 -17.85 -4.42 10.41
N SER A 279 -16.56 -4.28 10.67
CA SER A 279 -15.53 -4.34 9.62
C SER A 279 -15.53 -5.66 8.83
N PRO A 280 -15.73 -6.84 9.42
CA PRO A 280 -15.82 -8.09 8.66
C PRO A 280 -16.95 -8.15 7.63
N THR A 281 -17.97 -7.29 7.74
CA THR A 281 -19.08 -7.23 6.75
C THR A 281 -18.66 -6.56 5.44
N LYS A 282 -17.54 -5.82 5.44
CA LYS A 282 -16.95 -5.18 4.26
C LYS A 282 -15.44 -5.45 4.26
N ARG A 283 -15.07 -6.66 3.89
CA ARG A 283 -13.67 -7.12 3.98
C ARG A 283 -12.76 -6.29 3.07
N ALA A 284 -11.56 -6.01 3.55
CA ALA A 284 -10.47 -5.43 2.77
C ALA A 284 -9.11 -5.94 3.30
N GLY A 285 -8.06 -5.78 2.49
CA GLY A 285 -6.67 -6.05 2.86
C GLY A 285 -5.84 -4.76 2.88
N HIS A 286 -4.74 -4.76 3.65
CA HIS A 286 -3.73 -3.71 3.54
C HIS A 286 -2.33 -4.26 3.78
N SER A 287 -1.37 -3.75 3.01
CA SER A 287 0.04 -4.13 3.06
C SER A 287 0.88 -2.92 3.43
N ILE A 288 1.87 -3.14 4.29
CA ILE A 288 2.80 -2.12 4.79
C ILE A 288 4.19 -2.73 4.98
N VAL A 289 5.23 -1.88 5.04
CA VAL A 289 6.60 -2.29 5.33
C VAL A 289 6.93 -1.98 6.78
N LEU A 290 7.16 -3.00 7.60
CA LEU A 290 7.67 -2.85 8.96
C LEU A 290 9.15 -2.51 8.94
N VAL A 291 9.51 -1.46 9.67
CA VAL A 291 10.87 -0.89 9.73
C VAL A 291 11.48 -0.96 11.13
N GLY A 292 10.69 -1.32 12.15
CA GLY A 292 11.19 -1.51 13.49
C GLY A 292 10.11 -1.87 14.49
N TYR A 293 10.49 -2.00 15.76
CA TYR A 293 9.61 -2.32 16.87
C TYR A 293 10.11 -1.72 18.20
N ASP A 294 9.18 -1.57 19.15
CA ASP A 294 9.48 -1.20 20.54
C ASP A 294 8.49 -1.92 21.47
N ASP A 295 9.00 -2.79 22.35
CA ASP A 295 8.20 -3.60 23.27
C ASP A 295 7.72 -2.81 24.50
N SER A 296 8.27 -1.61 24.73
CA SER A 296 7.99 -0.80 25.91
C SER A 296 6.83 0.17 25.72
N VAL A 297 6.53 0.56 24.48
CA VAL A 297 5.47 1.53 24.15
C VAL A 297 4.10 1.00 24.56
N VAL A 298 3.31 1.84 25.23
CA VAL A 298 1.93 1.56 25.63
C VAL A 298 1.02 2.61 25.01
N ILE A 299 -0.07 2.16 24.38
CA ILE A 299 -1.05 3.04 23.73
C ILE A 299 -2.44 2.77 24.31
N ASP A 300 -3.17 3.86 24.56
CA ASP A 300 -4.55 3.85 25.03
C ASP A 300 -5.51 3.93 23.84
N PHE A 301 -6.51 3.05 23.81
CA PHE A 301 -7.48 2.94 22.71
C PHE A 301 -8.90 3.20 23.23
N PRO A 302 -9.47 4.39 23.01
CA PRO A 302 -10.89 4.63 23.23
C PRO A 302 -11.70 3.95 22.12
N VAL A 303 -12.57 3.02 22.51
CA VAL A 303 -13.26 2.12 21.57
C VAL A 303 -14.77 2.12 21.85
N LYS A 304 -15.56 2.28 20.79
CA LYS A 304 -17.03 2.15 20.84
C LYS A 304 -17.41 0.67 20.85
N MET A 305 -18.12 0.25 21.89
CA MET A 305 -18.61 -1.11 22.09
C MET A 305 -19.97 -1.30 21.41
N THR A 306 -20.36 -2.56 21.17
CA THR A 306 -21.65 -2.88 20.52
C THR A 306 -22.87 -2.52 21.37
N ASP A 307 -22.71 -2.39 22.69
CA ASP A 307 -23.74 -1.90 23.61
C ASP A 307 -23.87 -0.36 23.63
N GLY A 308 -23.09 0.34 22.79
CA GLY A 308 -23.05 1.79 22.70
C GLY A 308 -22.14 2.47 23.73
N THR A 309 -21.55 1.73 24.67
CA THR A 309 -20.61 2.29 25.64
C THR A 309 -19.25 2.57 25.03
N MET A 310 -18.51 3.53 25.59
CA MET A 310 -17.10 3.75 25.29
C MET A 310 -16.24 3.05 26.34
N LYS A 311 -15.23 2.28 25.91
CA LYS A 311 -14.24 1.66 26.79
C LYS A 311 -12.84 2.02 26.33
N THR A 312 -11.94 2.24 27.29
CA THR A 312 -10.52 2.47 27.01
C THR A 312 -9.74 1.19 27.29
N PHE A 313 -9.01 0.73 26.30
CA PHE A 313 -8.10 -0.41 26.42
C PHE A 313 -6.65 0.07 26.36
N LYS A 314 -5.72 -0.70 26.92
CA LYS A 314 -4.28 -0.44 26.82
C LYS A 314 -3.61 -1.63 26.17
N LEU A 315 -2.80 -1.40 25.14
CA LEU A 315 -1.93 -2.43 24.55
C LEU A 315 -0.48 -1.98 24.64
N LYS A 316 0.41 -2.96 24.84
CA LYS A 316 1.85 -2.76 24.98
C LYS A 316 2.57 -3.45 23.82
N GLY A 317 3.63 -2.81 23.33
CA GLY A 317 4.45 -3.31 22.24
C GLY A 317 3.91 -2.88 20.88
N VAL A 318 4.78 -2.28 20.07
CA VAL A 318 4.42 -1.76 18.75
C VAL A 318 5.41 -2.19 17.67
N TYR A 319 4.94 -2.23 16.44
CA TYR A 319 5.75 -2.15 15.23
C TYR A 319 5.62 -0.73 14.64
N TYR A 320 6.71 -0.25 14.06
CA TYR A 320 6.75 0.95 13.23
C TYR A 320 6.75 0.54 11.77
N PHE A 321 6.03 1.29 10.92
CA PHE A 321 5.87 0.93 9.52
C PHE A 321 5.85 2.13 8.58
N LYS A 322 6.31 1.91 7.35
CA LYS A 322 6.12 2.80 6.19
C LYS A 322 4.78 2.47 5.52
N ASN A 323 3.97 3.48 5.24
CA ASN A 323 2.69 3.33 4.52
C ASN A 323 2.82 3.84 3.07
N SER A 324 1.74 3.70 2.28
CA SER A 324 1.67 4.10 0.86
C SER A 324 0.52 5.07 0.56
N TRP A 325 0.10 5.88 1.54
CA TRP A 325 -0.97 6.89 1.40
C TRP A 325 -0.44 8.32 1.30
N GLY A 326 0.86 8.49 1.01
CA GLY A 326 1.53 9.79 1.03
C GLY A 326 1.74 10.35 2.44
N THR A 327 2.13 11.62 2.50
CA THR A 327 2.54 12.31 3.74
C THR A 327 1.55 13.36 4.22
N GLY A 328 0.44 13.57 3.50
CA GLY A 328 -0.48 14.69 3.71
C GLY A 328 -1.70 14.42 4.58
N SER A 329 -1.89 13.21 5.11
CA SER A 329 -3.10 12.84 5.86
C SER A 329 -2.83 11.84 6.98
N PHE A 330 -2.80 10.53 6.69
CA PHE A 330 -2.47 9.52 7.69
C PHE A 330 -1.02 9.69 8.15
N GLY A 331 -0.80 9.73 9.46
CA GLY A 331 0.57 9.80 9.99
C GLY A 331 1.29 11.10 9.66
N VAL A 332 0.58 12.20 9.35
CA VAL A 332 1.20 13.52 9.11
C VAL A 332 1.99 14.03 10.32
N ASP A 333 1.57 13.64 11.53
CA ASP A 333 2.20 13.96 12.82
C ASP A 333 2.82 12.71 13.48
N ALA A 334 3.19 11.70 12.70
CA ALA A 334 3.77 10.48 13.23
C ALA A 334 5.16 10.75 13.85
N MET A 335 5.33 10.38 15.12
CA MET A 335 6.58 10.55 15.85
C MET A 335 7.21 9.20 16.17
N ILE A 336 8.47 9.00 15.77
CA ILE A 336 9.26 7.80 16.05
C ILE A 336 10.58 8.26 16.70
N ASP A 337 10.77 7.91 17.97
CA ASP A 337 11.89 8.40 18.81
C ASP A 337 12.05 9.92 18.77
N GLU A 338 10.94 10.64 18.94
CA GLU A 338 10.90 12.11 18.92
C GLU A 338 11.27 12.75 17.56
N VAL A 339 11.43 11.94 16.51
CA VAL A 339 11.60 12.42 15.14
C VAL A 339 10.27 12.35 14.41
N ASN A 340 9.88 13.45 13.76
CA ASN A 340 8.71 13.48 12.90
C ASN A 340 8.98 12.68 11.62
N ARG A 341 8.14 11.69 11.32
CA ARG A 341 8.24 10.79 10.16
C ARG A 341 6.90 10.74 9.42
N PRO A 342 6.51 11.79 8.67
CA PRO A 342 5.23 11.83 7.97
C PRO A 342 5.00 10.64 7.05
N GLY A 343 3.79 10.07 7.08
CA GLY A 343 3.41 8.91 6.26
C GLY A 343 3.90 7.55 6.81
N TYR A 344 4.63 7.57 7.92
CA TYR A 344 4.87 6.37 8.74
C TYR A 344 3.74 6.21 9.77
N GLY A 345 3.68 5.03 10.37
CA GLY A 345 2.72 4.74 11.42
C GLY A 345 3.26 3.79 12.48
N THR A 346 2.44 3.64 13.52
CA THR A 346 2.68 2.76 14.66
C THR A 346 1.48 1.82 14.80
N MET A 347 1.74 0.53 14.93
CA MET A 347 0.70 -0.49 15.09
C MET A 347 1.03 -1.39 16.26
N THR A 348 0.02 -1.79 17.03
CA THR A 348 0.23 -2.75 18.11
C THR A 348 0.74 -4.08 17.57
N GLN A 349 1.73 -4.68 18.24
CA GLN A 349 2.26 -6.00 17.84
C GLN A 349 1.14 -7.04 17.84
N GLN A 350 0.21 -6.95 18.79
CA GLN A 350 -0.94 -7.85 18.87
C GLN A 350 -1.82 -7.80 17.60
N TYR A 351 -2.14 -6.62 17.06
CA TYR A 351 -2.97 -6.53 15.86
C TYR A 351 -2.27 -7.17 14.65
N ALA A 352 -1.00 -6.84 14.44
CA ALA A 352 -0.18 -7.42 13.37
C ALA A 352 -0.09 -8.96 13.47
N GLN A 353 0.03 -9.48 14.69
CA GLN A 353 0.13 -10.91 14.94
C GLN A 353 -1.20 -11.63 14.80
N ASP A 354 -2.31 -11.04 15.26
CA ASP A 354 -3.62 -11.69 15.27
C ASP A 354 -4.27 -11.74 13.88
N PHE A 355 -3.98 -10.75 13.03
CA PHE A 355 -4.70 -10.54 11.77
C PHE A 355 -3.80 -10.41 10.54
N GLY A 356 -2.49 -10.62 10.71
CA GLY A 356 -1.51 -10.42 9.65
C GLY A 356 -0.61 -11.61 9.36
N SER A 357 0.12 -11.47 8.26
CA SER A 357 1.15 -12.37 7.77
C SER A 357 2.38 -11.57 7.40
N PHE A 358 3.54 -12.14 7.74
CA PHE A 358 4.83 -11.48 7.58
C PHE A 358 5.60 -12.13 6.45
N TYR A 359 6.32 -11.32 5.68
CA TYR A 359 7.13 -11.78 4.57
C TYR A 359 8.44 -11.02 4.52
N TYR A 360 9.50 -11.70 4.09
CA TYR A 360 10.76 -11.03 3.78
C TYR A 360 11.21 -11.37 2.37
N PHE A 361 12.03 -10.48 1.84
CA PHE A 361 12.79 -10.65 0.63
C PHE A 361 14.27 -10.50 0.98
N ASN A 362 15.11 -11.31 0.37
CA ASN A 362 16.55 -11.15 0.41
C ASN A 362 17.04 -10.99 -1.03
N LEU A 363 17.61 -9.82 -1.34
CA LEU A 363 18.21 -9.52 -2.64
C LEU A 363 19.37 -10.46 -2.99
#